data_AF-A0A7J6PFI4-F1
#
_entry.id   AF-A0A7J6PFI4-F1
#
_cell.length_a   1.000
_cell.length_b   1.000
_cell.length_c   1.000
_cell.angle_alpha   90.00
_cell.angle_beta   90.00
_cell.angle_gamma   90.00
#
_symmetry.space_group_name_H-M   'P 1'
#
loop_
_entity.id
_entity.type
_entity.pdbx_description
1 polymer ?
#
loop_
_entity_poly.entity_id
_entity_poly.type
_entity_poly.pdbx_seq_one_letter_code
_entity_poly.pdbx_strand_id
1 'polypeptide(L)'
;MFIFICEAYQPGVVPNDTSSPEHCEAASAGCGQISRSSNSFSDASPHVCDSSQLCTARLGHPTILKMRVLTSVLFIALVAADNACNDNDKKVINGKLFSGYLWYCSEHAAGDPSKVPPCLESGCKLTDGCANCFGDFAKCGQDHCLSQCLSTPSAQACKDCMDKNGCNAAVLKCTGLSSLFPAPTAQSQKCY
;
A
#
# COMPACT_ATOMS: atom_id res chain seq x y z
N MET A 1 0.14 -17.06 -22.71
CA MET A 1 1.34 -16.25 -22.93
C MET A 1 1.13 -15.42 -24.19
N PHE A 2 0.63 -14.20 -24.03
CA PHE A 2 0.59 -13.18 -25.08
C PHE A 2 0.96 -11.86 -24.41
N ILE A 3 2.08 -11.31 -24.85
CA ILE A 3 2.66 -10.05 -24.42
C ILE A 3 1.91 -8.96 -25.19
N PHE A 4 1.23 -8.05 -24.49
CA PHE A 4 0.73 -6.82 -25.11
C PHE A 4 1.65 -5.67 -24.72
N ILE A 5 2.50 -5.31 -25.68
CA ILE A 5 3.29 -4.08 -25.68
C ILE A 5 2.30 -2.96 -26.05
N CYS A 6 2.06 -2.01 -25.15
CA CYS A 6 1.35 -0.78 -25.51
C CYS A 6 2.34 0.13 -26.25
N GLU A 7 2.30 0.09 -27.58
CA GLU A 7 2.96 1.05 -28.46
C GLU A 7 2.16 2.36 -28.43
N ALA A 8 2.80 3.42 -27.93
CA ALA A 8 2.17 4.73 -27.81
C ALA A 8 1.99 5.37 -29.21
N TYR A 9 0.73 5.47 -29.62
CA TYR A 9 0.25 6.18 -30.81
C TYR A 9 0.42 7.70 -30.61
N GLN A 10 1.17 8.36 -31.50
CA GLN A 10 1.35 9.82 -31.53
C GLN A 10 0.43 10.45 -32.60
N PRO A 11 -0.51 11.35 -32.26
CA PRO A 11 -1.18 12.18 -33.25
C PRO A 11 -0.68 13.64 -33.20
N GLY A 12 -0.32 14.22 -34.36
CA GLY A 12 -0.10 15.67 -34.43
C GLY A 12 0.54 16.21 -35.71
N VAL A 13 -0.21 16.24 -36.82
CA VAL A 13 -0.10 17.32 -37.82
C VAL A 13 -1.51 17.64 -38.31
N VAL A 14 -2.04 18.81 -37.95
CA VAL A 14 -3.24 19.41 -38.56
C VAL A 14 -2.81 20.68 -39.29
N PRO A 15 -3.15 20.84 -40.58
CA PRO A 15 -3.11 22.13 -41.24
C PRO A 15 -4.40 22.92 -40.96
N ASN A 16 -4.22 24.23 -40.83
CA ASN A 16 -5.24 25.25 -40.67
C ASN A 16 -5.99 25.47 -42.00
N ASP A 17 -7.33 25.55 -41.98
CA ASP A 17 -8.07 26.72 -42.50
C ASP A 17 -9.60 26.52 -42.51
N THR A 18 -10.27 27.48 -41.87
CA THR A 18 -11.58 28.10 -42.15
C THR A 18 -12.71 27.34 -42.87
N SER A 19 -13.81 27.08 -42.14
CA SER A 19 -15.19 27.52 -42.50
C SER A 19 -16.23 27.08 -41.44
N SER A 20 -17.00 28.04 -40.91
CA SER A 20 -18.24 27.85 -40.14
C SER A 20 -19.43 27.52 -41.07
N PRO A 21 -20.68 27.26 -40.63
CA PRO A 21 -21.23 26.72 -39.36
C PRO A 21 -22.07 25.43 -39.63
N GLU A 22 -22.87 24.99 -38.66
CA GLU A 22 -24.03 24.09 -38.75
C GLU A 22 -23.94 22.73 -38.03
N HIS A 23 -25.00 22.51 -37.23
CA HIS A 23 -25.51 21.29 -36.59
C HIS A 23 -24.92 20.84 -35.24
N CYS A 24 -25.64 21.25 -34.20
CA CYS A 24 -25.86 20.47 -32.99
C CYS A 24 -26.51 19.10 -33.29
N GLU A 25 -26.26 18.18 -32.36
CA GLU A 25 -27.18 17.14 -31.89
C GLU A 25 -27.39 15.87 -32.71
N ALA A 26 -26.77 14.79 -32.23
CA ALA A 26 -27.30 13.43 -32.05
C ALA A 26 -26.10 12.46 -31.96
N ALA A 27 -26.10 11.37 -31.23
CA ALA A 27 -26.96 10.88 -30.18
C ALA A 27 -26.13 9.80 -29.48
N SER A 28 -26.31 9.73 -28.18
CA SER A 28 -25.98 8.61 -27.32
C SER A 28 -26.43 7.25 -27.89
N ALA A 29 -25.53 6.27 -27.87
CA ALA A 29 -25.80 4.86 -27.63
C ALA A 29 -24.42 4.25 -27.29
N GLY A 30 -24.12 3.67 -26.13
CA GLY A 30 -24.84 2.94 -25.08
C GLY A 30 -23.77 1.95 -24.56
N CYS A 31 -23.55 1.68 -23.28
CA CYS A 31 -24.32 1.77 -22.04
C CYS A 31 -23.36 2.16 -20.91
N GLY A 32 -23.76 2.69 -19.76
CA GLY A 32 -25.09 2.86 -19.18
C GLY A 32 -24.90 3.20 -17.70
N GLN A 33 -25.50 4.32 -17.29
CA GLN A 33 -25.56 4.90 -15.95
C GLN A 33 -26.56 4.15 -15.06
N ILE A 34 -26.39 4.19 -13.72
CA ILE A 34 -27.41 4.50 -12.70
C ILE A 34 -26.64 4.90 -11.41
N SER A 35 -26.87 5.94 -10.62
CA SER A 35 -27.51 7.26 -10.71
C SER A 35 -27.10 7.96 -9.40
N ARG A 36 -26.85 9.28 -9.43
CA ARG A 36 -26.88 10.11 -8.21
C ARG A 36 -28.33 10.27 -7.74
N SER A 37 -28.53 10.29 -6.42
CA SER A 37 -29.56 11.14 -5.82
C SER A 37 -28.97 11.85 -4.60
N SER A 38 -29.25 13.14 -4.57
CA SER A 38 -28.60 14.23 -3.87
C SER A 38 -29.14 14.48 -2.46
N ASN A 39 -28.29 14.99 -1.57
CA ASN A 39 -28.61 16.08 -0.63
C ASN A 39 -27.32 16.75 -0.09
N SER A 40 -27.15 18.02 -0.51
CA SER A 40 -26.62 19.20 0.22
C SER A 40 -25.27 19.12 0.96
N PHE A 41 -24.23 19.81 0.45
CA PHE A 41 -23.77 21.19 0.81
C PHE A 41 -22.99 21.20 2.15
N SER A 42 -21.72 21.55 2.29
CA SER A 42 -20.79 22.47 1.58
C SER A 42 -19.36 21.91 1.79
N ASP A 43 -18.41 21.94 0.85
CA ASP A 43 -17.54 23.08 0.56
C ASP A 43 -16.76 22.74 -0.72
N ALA A 44 -17.03 23.44 -1.82
CA ALA A 44 -16.38 23.21 -3.09
C ALA A 44 -15.39 24.35 -3.36
N SER A 45 -14.10 24.07 -3.21
CA SER A 45 -13.07 24.82 -3.94
C SER A 45 -13.14 24.46 -5.43
N PRO A 46 -12.89 25.41 -6.34
CA PRO A 46 -13.11 25.23 -7.76
C PRO A 46 -12.02 24.37 -8.40
N HIS A 47 -12.39 23.20 -8.91
CA HIS A 47 -11.57 22.47 -9.86
C HIS A 47 -11.86 23.02 -11.26
N VAL A 48 -10.91 23.77 -11.81
CA VAL A 48 -10.89 24.15 -13.23
C VAL A 48 -10.13 23.06 -13.99
N CYS A 49 -10.80 22.37 -14.91
CA CYS A 49 -10.17 21.42 -15.82
C CYS A 49 -9.65 22.18 -17.05
N ASP A 50 -8.33 22.26 -17.20
CA ASP A 50 -7.66 22.69 -18.43
C ASP A 50 -7.37 21.47 -19.32
N SER A 51 -7.33 21.66 -20.64
CA SER A 51 -7.35 20.63 -21.70
C SER A 51 -6.13 19.69 -21.77
N SER A 52 -5.42 19.44 -20.67
CA SER A 52 -4.26 18.55 -20.58
C SER A 52 -4.40 17.37 -19.60
N GLN A 53 -5.59 17.10 -19.05
CA GLN A 53 -5.87 15.95 -18.15
C GLN A 53 -4.82 15.72 -17.04
N LEU A 54 -4.33 16.77 -16.38
CA LEU A 54 -3.45 16.64 -15.21
C LEU A 54 -3.96 17.53 -14.07
N CYS A 55 -4.64 16.93 -13.10
CA CYS A 55 -4.92 17.55 -11.82
C CYS A 55 -3.60 17.71 -11.05
N THR A 56 -3.04 18.92 -11.02
CA THR A 56 -1.88 19.26 -10.21
C THR A 56 -2.25 20.32 -9.17
N ALA A 57 -2.01 20.03 -7.90
CA ALA A 57 -2.09 21.00 -6.82
C ALA A 57 -0.87 21.94 -6.91
N ARG A 58 -1.10 23.24 -7.09
CA ARG A 58 -0.04 24.26 -7.04
C ARG A 58 0.18 24.71 -5.59
N LEU A 59 1.34 24.40 -5.02
CA LEU A 59 1.91 25.17 -3.91
C LEU A 59 3.20 25.81 -4.42
N GLY A 60 3.23 27.15 -4.39
CA GLY A 60 4.32 27.96 -4.90
C GLY A 60 5.61 27.79 -4.10
N HIS A 61 6.74 27.69 -4.81
CA HIS A 61 8.10 27.77 -4.27
C HIS A 61 8.68 29.17 -4.52
N PRO A 62 9.34 29.81 -3.54
CA PRO A 62 10.28 30.89 -3.81
C PRO A 62 11.73 30.37 -3.89
N THR A 63 12.35 30.66 -5.05
CA THR A 63 13.76 31.02 -5.30
C THR A 63 14.92 30.24 -4.65
N ILE A 64 15.53 29.42 -5.51
CA ILE A 64 16.95 29.04 -5.69
C ILE A 64 17.98 29.84 -4.85
N LEU A 65 18.67 29.13 -3.94
CA LEU A 65 20.05 29.45 -3.57
C LEU A 65 20.93 28.18 -3.60
N LYS A 66 21.84 28.18 -4.58
CA LYS A 66 22.99 27.29 -4.82
C LYS A 66 23.63 26.69 -3.54
N MET A 67 23.63 25.36 -3.38
CA MET A 67 24.77 24.66 -2.77
C MET A 67 24.87 23.17 -3.17
N ARG A 68 26.02 22.90 -3.80
CA ARG A 68 26.80 21.68 -4.04
C ARG A 68 26.19 20.30 -3.69
N VAL A 69 26.17 19.47 -4.73
CA VAL A 69 25.99 18.01 -4.76
C VAL A 69 26.75 17.29 -3.64
N LEU A 70 26.03 16.61 -2.75
CA LEU A 70 26.49 15.43 -2.01
C LEU A 70 25.25 14.61 -1.57
N THR A 71 25.16 13.40 -2.12
CA THR A 71 24.29 12.26 -1.76
C THR A 71 22.77 12.47 -1.78
N SER A 72 22.17 12.10 -2.91
CA SER A 72 20.75 11.79 -3.05
C SER A 72 20.35 10.61 -2.17
N VAL A 73 19.88 10.87 -0.94
CA VAL A 73 19.04 9.91 -0.21
C VAL A 73 17.60 10.31 -0.48
N LEU A 74 17.00 9.73 -1.51
CA LEU A 74 15.54 9.72 -1.66
C LEU A 74 15.00 8.85 -0.52
N PHE A 75 14.74 9.45 0.65
CA PHE A 75 13.87 8.85 1.65
C PHE A 75 12.49 8.77 1.01
N ILE A 76 12.20 7.67 0.34
CA ILE A 76 10.82 7.31 0.00
C ILE A 76 10.14 7.11 1.35
N ALA A 77 9.36 8.10 1.78
CA ALA A 77 8.45 7.92 2.90
C ALA A 77 7.47 6.84 2.45
N LEU A 78 7.71 5.59 2.87
CA LEU A 78 6.68 4.57 2.85
C LEU A 78 5.61 5.09 3.80
N VAL A 79 4.54 5.65 3.25
CA VAL A 79 3.35 5.98 4.03
C VAL A 79 2.76 4.63 4.40
N ALA A 80 3.20 4.06 5.53
CA ALA A 80 2.44 3.03 6.19
C ALA A 80 1.05 3.63 6.44
N ALA A 81 0.02 3.03 5.85
CA ALA A 81 -1.34 3.40 6.18
C ALA A 81 -1.52 3.16 7.68
N ASP A 82 -1.77 4.23 8.44
CA ASP A 82 -2.10 4.10 9.84
C ASP A 82 -3.45 3.38 9.95
N ASN A 83 -3.53 2.35 10.79
CA ASN A 83 -4.75 1.55 11.00
C ASN A 83 -5.27 0.83 9.74
N ALA A 84 -4.39 0.18 8.98
CA ALA A 84 -4.74 -0.61 7.79
C ALA A 84 -5.62 -1.84 8.08
N CYS A 85 -5.59 -2.38 9.32
CA CYS A 85 -6.40 -3.53 9.70
C CYS A 85 -7.79 -3.11 10.20
N ASN A 86 -8.83 -3.79 9.71
CA ASN A 86 -10.21 -3.61 10.20
C ASN A 86 -10.48 -4.47 11.46
N ASP A 87 -11.69 -4.38 12.01
CA ASP A 87 -12.06 -5.11 13.22
C ASP A 87 -12.02 -6.64 13.07
N ASN A 88 -12.31 -7.17 11.87
CA ASN A 88 -12.23 -8.60 11.61
C ASN A 88 -10.77 -9.06 11.59
N ASP A 89 -9.89 -8.31 10.93
CA ASP A 89 -8.45 -8.58 10.92
C ASP A 89 -7.89 -8.60 12.35
N LYS A 90 -8.24 -7.59 13.16
CA LYS A 90 -7.80 -7.50 14.56
C LYS A 90 -8.28 -8.69 15.40
N LYS A 91 -9.48 -9.22 15.14
CA LYS A 91 -9.97 -10.45 15.81
C LYS A 91 -9.13 -11.67 15.43
N VAL A 92 -8.78 -11.81 14.14
CA VAL A 92 -7.95 -12.92 13.66
C VAL A 92 -6.53 -12.83 14.26
N ILE A 93 -5.93 -11.65 14.27
CA ILE A 93 -4.55 -11.43 14.78
C ILE A 93 -4.44 -11.74 16.28
N ASN A 94 -5.47 -11.39 17.06
CA ASN A 94 -5.54 -11.71 18.49
C ASN A 94 -5.84 -13.19 18.76
N GLY A 95 -6.09 -13.98 17.72
CA GLY A 95 -6.28 -15.42 17.82
C GLY A 95 -4.98 -16.16 18.16
N LYS A 96 -5.12 -17.30 18.87
CA LYS A 96 -3.98 -18.11 19.34
C LYS A 96 -3.16 -18.75 18.20
N LEU A 97 -3.76 -18.93 17.03
CA LEU A 97 -3.12 -19.59 15.89
C LEU A 97 -2.40 -18.62 14.94
N PHE A 98 -2.73 -17.33 15.01
CA PHE A 98 -2.21 -16.33 14.07
C PHE A 98 -0.69 -16.25 14.09
N SER A 99 -0.06 -16.16 15.26
CA SER A 99 1.39 -16.01 15.35
C SER A 99 2.15 -17.26 14.88
N GLY A 100 1.60 -18.45 15.11
CA GLY A 100 2.15 -19.69 14.56
C GLY A 100 2.02 -19.76 13.04
N TYR A 101 0.91 -19.24 12.49
CA TYR A 101 0.71 -19.13 11.05
C TYR A 101 1.58 -18.06 10.39
N LEU A 102 1.79 -16.93 11.06
CA LEU A 102 2.71 -15.88 10.62
C LEU A 102 4.15 -16.41 10.54
N TRP A 103 4.58 -17.22 11.52
CA TRP A 103 5.87 -17.89 11.45
C TRP A 103 5.92 -18.85 10.25
N TYR A 104 4.91 -19.70 10.06
CA TYR A 104 4.83 -20.58 8.90
C TYR A 104 4.95 -19.80 7.57
N CYS A 105 4.21 -18.70 7.41
CA CYS A 105 4.29 -17.87 6.21
C CYS A 105 5.68 -17.24 6.03
N SER A 106 6.32 -16.79 7.12
CA SER A 106 7.65 -16.20 7.09
C SER A 106 8.74 -17.20 6.68
N GLU A 107 8.63 -18.45 7.11
CA GLU A 107 9.56 -19.51 6.72
C GLU A 107 9.29 -19.98 5.27
N HIS A 108 8.02 -20.14 4.90
CA HIS A 108 7.61 -20.54 3.55
C HIS A 108 7.96 -19.50 2.49
N ALA A 109 8.09 -18.23 2.91
CA ALA A 109 8.56 -17.14 2.07
C ALA A 109 10.03 -17.28 1.65
N ALA A 110 10.83 -18.14 2.30
CA ALA A 110 12.23 -18.41 1.97
C ALA A 110 13.10 -17.13 1.85
N GLY A 111 12.87 -16.16 2.74
CA GLY A 111 13.59 -14.87 2.75
C GLY A 111 13.06 -13.84 1.75
N ASP A 112 11.89 -14.05 1.15
CA ASP A 112 11.19 -13.03 0.36
C ASP A 112 9.97 -12.50 1.12
N PRO A 113 10.08 -11.35 1.80
CA PRO A 113 9.01 -10.83 2.65
C PRO A 113 7.75 -10.47 1.85
N SER A 114 7.87 -10.27 0.53
CA SER A 114 6.75 -10.01 -0.39
C SER A 114 5.78 -11.20 -0.51
N LYS A 115 6.21 -12.40 -0.10
CA LYS A 115 5.37 -13.61 -0.09
C LYS A 115 4.58 -13.79 1.21
N VAL A 116 4.89 -13.02 2.25
CA VAL A 116 4.18 -13.10 3.54
C VAL A 116 2.74 -12.58 3.41
N PRO A 117 2.47 -11.38 2.82
CA PRO A 117 1.10 -10.89 2.66
C PRO A 117 0.14 -11.87 1.94
N PRO A 118 0.46 -12.41 0.75
CA PRO A 118 -0.46 -13.32 0.05
C PRO A 118 -0.70 -14.64 0.82
N CYS A 119 0.26 -15.08 1.64
CA CYS A 119 0.09 -16.23 2.53
C CYS A 119 -0.95 -15.93 3.62
N LEU A 120 -0.87 -14.76 4.25
CA LEU A 120 -1.82 -14.34 5.29
C LEU A 120 -3.21 -14.06 4.72
N GLU A 121 -3.32 -13.44 3.55
CA GLU A 121 -4.60 -13.24 2.86
C GLU A 121 -5.26 -14.60 2.56
N SER A 122 -4.48 -15.56 2.07
CA SER A 122 -5.02 -16.87 1.69
C SER A 122 -5.46 -17.69 2.91
N GLY A 123 -4.64 -17.73 3.97
CA GLY A 123 -4.88 -18.59 5.14
C GLY A 123 -5.68 -17.94 6.26
N CYS A 124 -5.45 -16.67 6.55
CA CYS A 124 -6.11 -15.92 7.63
C CYS A 124 -7.26 -15.04 7.14
N LYS A 125 -7.42 -14.85 5.82
CA LYS A 125 -8.41 -13.94 5.24
C LYS A 125 -8.24 -12.49 5.72
N LEU A 126 -6.99 -12.08 5.97
CA LEU A 126 -6.68 -10.68 6.24
C LEU A 126 -6.96 -9.83 5.01
N THR A 127 -7.34 -8.58 5.23
CA THR A 127 -7.34 -7.58 4.15
C THR A 127 -5.91 -7.33 3.64
N ASP A 128 -5.79 -6.96 2.36
CA ASP A 128 -4.50 -6.68 1.69
C ASP A 128 -3.65 -5.66 2.49
N GLY A 129 -4.24 -4.52 2.87
CA GLY A 129 -3.55 -3.51 3.67
C GLY A 129 -3.04 -4.05 5.01
N CYS A 130 -3.83 -4.88 5.68
CA CYS A 130 -3.43 -5.51 6.94
C CYS A 130 -2.34 -6.56 6.75
N ALA A 131 -2.43 -7.38 5.71
CA ALA A 131 -1.44 -8.40 5.38
C ALA A 131 -0.07 -7.76 5.04
N ASN A 132 -0.09 -6.62 4.33
CA ASN A 132 1.11 -5.85 4.02
C ASN A 132 1.83 -5.33 5.28
N CYS A 133 1.11 -4.95 6.35
CA CYS A 133 1.74 -4.60 7.62
C CYS A 133 2.64 -5.72 8.18
N PHE A 134 2.24 -6.98 7.98
CA PHE A 134 3.02 -8.13 8.44
C PHE A 134 4.14 -8.51 7.46
N GLY A 135 3.97 -8.23 6.17
CA GLY A 135 5.06 -8.28 5.19
C GLY A 135 6.18 -7.29 5.55
N ASP A 136 5.83 -6.05 5.88
CA ASP A 136 6.77 -5.02 6.32
C ASP A 136 7.43 -5.39 7.66
N PHE A 137 6.65 -5.96 8.60
CA PHE A 137 7.19 -6.47 9.85
C PHE A 137 8.20 -7.60 9.64
N ALA A 138 7.88 -8.57 8.77
CA ALA A 138 8.78 -9.66 8.41
C ALA A 138 10.05 -9.12 7.73
N LYS A 139 9.90 -8.15 6.83
CA LYS A 139 11.02 -7.45 6.19
C LYS A 139 11.92 -6.76 7.21
N CYS A 140 11.35 -6.03 8.16
CA CYS A 140 12.11 -5.37 9.22
C CYS A 140 12.91 -6.39 10.06
N GLY A 141 12.28 -7.50 10.43
CA GLY A 141 12.95 -8.58 11.14
C GLY A 141 14.05 -9.25 10.32
N GLN A 142 13.86 -9.41 9.02
CA GLN A 142 14.87 -9.92 8.11
C GLN A 142 16.05 -8.96 7.95
N ASP A 143 15.80 -7.66 7.76
CA ASP A 143 16.83 -6.67 7.48
C ASP A 143 17.70 -6.38 8.72
N HIS A 144 17.12 -6.48 9.92
CA HIS A 144 17.80 -6.06 11.16
C HIS A 144 18.06 -7.17 12.19
N CYS A 145 17.24 -8.23 12.18
CA CYS A 145 17.14 -9.18 13.30
C CYS A 145 17.22 -10.65 12.89
N LEU A 146 17.59 -10.94 11.64
CA LEU A 146 17.55 -12.30 11.09
C LEU A 146 18.32 -13.30 11.95
N SER A 147 19.53 -12.95 12.39
CA SER A 147 20.38 -13.86 13.18
C SER A 147 19.81 -14.16 14.57
N GLN A 148 19.01 -13.26 15.15
CA GLN A 148 18.34 -13.48 16.43
C GLN A 148 16.99 -14.17 16.29
N CYS A 149 16.30 -14.00 15.15
CA CYS A 149 14.92 -14.42 14.95
C CYS A 149 14.74 -15.70 14.12
N LEU A 150 15.72 -16.08 13.29
CA LEU A 150 15.56 -17.16 12.31
C LEU A 150 15.18 -18.52 12.92
N SER A 151 15.85 -18.91 14.01
CA SER A 151 15.64 -20.24 14.63
C SER A 151 14.63 -20.22 15.77
N THR A 152 14.51 -19.09 16.47
CA THR A 152 13.67 -18.97 17.68
C THR A 152 13.01 -17.59 17.72
N PRO A 153 11.92 -17.38 16.96
CA PRO A 153 11.23 -16.08 16.90
C PRO A 153 10.61 -15.67 18.24
N SER A 154 10.43 -16.60 19.17
CA SER A 154 9.94 -16.33 20.53
C SER A 154 11.04 -16.00 21.54
N ALA A 155 12.32 -16.13 21.16
CA ALA A 155 13.44 -15.83 22.04
C ALA A 155 13.49 -14.34 22.40
N GLN A 156 13.93 -14.05 23.62
CA GLN A 156 14.02 -12.67 24.10
C GLN A 156 14.95 -11.82 23.23
N ALA A 157 16.07 -12.38 22.77
CA ALA A 157 17.01 -11.69 21.88
C ALA A 157 16.35 -11.24 20.56
N CYS A 158 15.43 -12.03 19.99
CA CYS A 158 14.66 -11.63 18.81
C CYS A 158 13.74 -10.46 19.16
N LYS A 159 12.95 -10.58 20.24
CA LYS A 159 12.02 -9.53 20.69
C LYS A 159 12.73 -8.20 20.95
N ASP A 160 13.86 -8.24 21.64
CA ASP A 160 14.66 -7.05 21.95
C ASP A 160 15.22 -6.42 20.68
N CYS A 161 15.64 -7.23 19.70
CA CYS A 161 16.10 -6.72 18.41
C CYS A 161 14.95 -6.04 17.63
N MET A 162 13.79 -6.69 17.55
CA MET A 162 12.61 -6.15 16.85
C MET A 162 12.14 -4.84 17.49
N ASP A 163 12.20 -4.75 18.81
CA ASP A 163 11.86 -3.54 19.56
C ASP A 163 12.87 -2.42 19.31
N LYS A 164 14.16 -2.73 19.47
CA LYS A 164 15.27 -1.78 19.27
C LYS A 164 15.30 -1.18 17.86
N ASN A 165 14.92 -1.95 16.84
CA ASN A 165 14.89 -1.48 15.45
C ASN A 165 13.52 -0.91 15.05
N GLY A 166 12.57 -0.76 15.99
CA GLY A 166 11.28 -0.12 15.74
C GLY A 166 10.29 -0.98 14.95
N CYS A 167 10.58 -2.26 14.67
CA CYS A 167 9.68 -3.16 13.96
C CYS A 167 8.34 -3.32 14.72
N ASN A 168 8.40 -3.43 16.05
CA ASN A 168 7.22 -3.53 16.92
C ASN A 168 6.34 -2.27 16.84
N ALA A 169 6.96 -1.09 16.94
CA ALA A 169 6.24 0.18 16.86
C ALA A 169 5.60 0.38 15.48
N ALA A 170 6.33 0.03 14.40
CA ALA A 170 5.85 0.13 13.04
C ALA A 170 4.64 -0.78 12.77
N VAL A 171 4.69 -2.04 13.20
CA VAL A 171 3.54 -2.95 12.99
C VAL A 171 2.33 -2.54 13.82
N LEU A 172 2.50 -2.04 15.04
CA LEU A 172 1.39 -1.53 15.85
C LEU A 172 0.74 -0.32 15.21
N LYS A 173 1.55 0.62 14.70
CA LYS A 173 1.08 1.80 13.98
C LYS A 173 0.32 1.42 12.69
N CYS A 174 0.89 0.51 11.90
CA CYS A 174 0.29 0.03 10.65
C CYS A 174 -1.03 -0.71 10.92
N THR A 175 -1.05 -1.65 11.87
CA THR A 175 -2.24 -2.46 12.16
C THR A 175 -3.30 -1.73 12.98
N GLY A 176 -2.94 -0.69 13.72
CA GLY A 176 -3.84 -0.03 14.66
C GLY A 176 -4.19 -0.91 15.87
N LEU A 177 -3.30 -1.82 16.25
CA LEU A 177 -3.41 -2.64 17.46
C LEU A 177 -2.87 -1.89 18.67
N SER A 178 -3.48 -2.11 19.84
CA SER A 178 -3.03 -1.52 21.11
C SER A 178 -1.84 -2.26 21.74
N SER A 179 -1.60 -3.51 21.33
CA SER A 179 -0.53 -4.36 21.85
C SER A 179 -0.09 -5.36 20.81
N LEU A 180 1.14 -5.87 20.94
CA LEU A 180 1.66 -6.91 20.04
C LEU A 180 0.84 -8.20 20.19
N PHE A 181 0.73 -8.91 19.06
CA PHE A 181 0.19 -10.26 19.02
C PHE A 181 1.09 -11.22 19.83
N PRO A 182 0.51 -12.30 20.40
CA PRO A 182 1.27 -13.24 21.23
C PRO A 182 2.39 -13.91 20.42
N ALA A 183 3.59 -14.03 20.99
CA ALA A 183 4.69 -14.71 20.34
C ALA A 183 4.34 -16.18 20.05
N PRO A 184 4.78 -16.75 18.91
CA PRO A 184 4.46 -18.13 18.58
C PRO A 184 5.21 -19.09 19.51
N THR A 185 4.50 -20.08 20.05
CA THR A 185 5.12 -21.20 20.77
C THR A 185 5.51 -22.36 19.85
N ALA A 186 4.87 -22.44 18.69
CA ALA A 186 5.12 -23.40 17.63
C ALA A 186 4.58 -22.83 16.30
N GLN A 187 5.05 -23.36 15.17
CA GLN A 187 4.46 -23.08 13.87
C GLN A 187 3.06 -23.69 13.74
N SER A 188 2.23 -23.08 12.91
CA SER A 188 0.92 -23.59 12.53
C SER A 188 0.72 -23.42 11.03
N GLN A 189 0.25 -24.46 10.33
CA GLN A 189 -0.14 -24.36 8.92
C GLN A 189 -1.60 -23.90 8.75
N LYS A 190 -2.29 -23.57 9.85
CA LYS A 190 -3.67 -23.09 9.85
C LYS A 190 -3.79 -21.81 10.69
N CYS A 191 -4.70 -20.94 10.27
CA CYS A 191 -4.99 -19.70 10.98
C CYS A 191 -6.28 -19.76 11.82
N TYR A 192 -7.08 -20.81 11.67
CA TYR A 192 -8.32 -21.08 12.40
C TYR A 192 -8.53 -22.58 12.62
#